data_AF-A0AAQ1MFT8-F1
#
_entry.id   AF-A0AAQ1MFT8-F1
#
_cell.length_a   1.000
_cell.length_b   1.000
_cell.length_c   1.000
_cell.angle_alpha   90.00
_cell.angle_beta   90.00
_cell.angle_gamma   90.00
#
_symmetry.space_group_name_H-M   'P 1'
#
loop_
_entity.id
_entity.type
_entity.pdbx_description
1 polymer ?
#
loop_
_entity_poly.entity_id
_entity_poly.type
_entity_poly.pdbx_seq_one_letter_code
_entity_poly.pdbx_strand_id
1 'polypeptide(L)'
;MSKEKLFRLAERTLKRTEAYQDNRELDVPDSENYKIDYLLVKGGKSASEDVIAYASYEDEMLRFRPLEEKDKPFWDSSAKFDTEIDLFQYLEEGYSLAGMSPDCHYCVWLDIAEYHCEYKSQNGMQKYLDYCKRNGITKDRLAKETDYDGMDVMTLYDREAAKTAPEKKPKDFER
;
A
#
# COMPACT_ATOMS: atom_id res chain seq x y z
N MET A 1 1.30 -6.17 -15.35
CA MET A 1 2.63 -6.86 -15.35
C MET A 1 2.64 -7.99 -14.31
N SER A 2 3.72 -8.77 -14.14
CA SER A 2 3.83 -9.66 -12.95
C SER A 2 4.18 -8.84 -11.71
N LYS A 3 3.84 -9.33 -10.52
CA LYS A 3 4.15 -8.66 -9.23
C LYS A 3 5.64 -8.30 -9.12
N GLU A 4 6.53 -9.26 -9.39
CA GLU A 4 7.98 -9.02 -9.37
C GLU A 4 8.43 -7.91 -10.32
N LYS A 5 7.83 -7.83 -11.52
CA LYS A 5 8.16 -6.77 -12.48
C LYS A 5 7.69 -5.40 -12.00
N LEU A 6 6.55 -5.34 -11.30
CA LEU A 6 6.03 -4.11 -10.70
C LEU A 6 6.94 -3.61 -9.58
N PHE A 7 7.37 -4.49 -8.67
CA PHE A 7 8.31 -4.12 -7.61
C PHE A 7 9.65 -3.63 -8.17
N ARG A 8 10.25 -4.33 -9.13
CA ARG A 8 11.49 -3.88 -9.80
C ARG A 8 11.31 -2.56 -10.56
N LEU A 9 10.12 -2.28 -11.07
CA LEU A 9 9.84 -0.98 -11.68
C LEU A 9 9.76 0.11 -10.62
N ALA A 10 8.98 -0.11 -9.56
CA ALA A 10 8.83 0.83 -8.45
C ALA A 10 10.18 1.17 -7.81
N GLU A 11 11.02 0.18 -7.52
CA GLU A 11 12.38 0.39 -6.98
C GLU A 11 13.25 1.23 -7.91
N ARG A 12 13.25 0.97 -9.22
CA ARG A 12 14.02 1.75 -10.18
C ARG A 12 13.51 3.19 -10.31
N THR A 13 12.21 3.38 -10.17
CA THR A 13 11.61 4.72 -10.18
C THR A 13 11.91 5.46 -8.87
N LEU A 14 11.83 4.79 -7.71
CA LEU A 14 12.23 5.33 -6.41
C LEU A 14 13.69 5.80 -6.43
N LYS A 15 14.61 5.02 -6.99
CA LYS A 15 16.03 5.40 -7.11
C LYS A 15 16.33 6.57 -8.05
N ARG A 16 15.31 7.19 -8.65
CA ARG A 16 15.42 8.36 -9.53
C ARG A 16 14.68 9.58 -8.99
N THR A 17 14.06 9.46 -7.82
CA THR A 17 13.39 10.59 -7.17
C THR A 17 14.41 11.53 -6.60
N GLU A 18 14.03 12.80 -6.51
CA GLU A 18 14.84 13.85 -5.88
C GLU A 18 15.17 13.46 -4.44
N ALA A 19 14.16 13.15 -3.61
CA ALA A 19 14.35 12.69 -2.23
C ALA A 19 15.34 11.51 -2.08
N TYR A 20 15.31 10.53 -2.99
CA TYR A 20 16.27 9.42 -2.94
C TYR A 20 17.68 9.87 -3.32
N GLN A 21 17.82 10.77 -4.29
CA GLN A 21 19.12 11.32 -4.68
C GLN A 21 19.68 12.24 -3.59
N ASP A 22 18.85 13.07 -2.97
CA ASP A 22 19.27 13.97 -1.89
C ASP A 22 19.88 13.16 -0.74
N ASN A 23 19.24 12.06 -0.33
CA ASN A 23 19.80 11.14 0.66
C ASN A 23 21.15 10.55 0.22
N ARG A 24 21.35 10.27 -1.08
CA ARG A 24 22.66 9.81 -1.59
C ARG A 24 23.71 10.90 -1.56
N GLU A 25 23.35 12.15 -1.83
CA GLU A 25 24.25 13.31 -1.73
C GLU A 25 24.69 13.56 -0.27
N LEU A 26 23.88 13.11 0.69
CA LEU A 26 24.19 13.09 2.12
C LEU A 26 24.89 11.80 2.59
N ASP A 27 25.42 10.99 1.66
CA ASP A 27 26.11 9.71 1.93
C ASP A 27 25.26 8.64 2.66
N VAL A 28 23.93 8.74 2.64
CA VAL A 28 23.05 7.68 3.17
C VAL A 28 23.14 6.45 2.25
N PRO A 29 23.50 5.27 2.77
CA PRO A 29 23.67 4.08 1.94
C PRO A 29 22.33 3.58 1.40
N ASP A 30 22.33 3.01 0.19
CA ASP A 30 21.14 2.43 -0.46
C ASP A 30 20.40 1.41 0.44
N SER A 31 21.09 0.78 1.40
CA SER A 31 20.51 -0.14 2.39
C SER A 31 19.64 0.53 3.44
N GLU A 32 19.93 1.79 3.78
CA GLU A 32 19.25 2.55 4.83
C GLU A 32 18.28 3.59 4.24
N ASN A 33 18.51 4.03 3.00
CA ASN A 33 17.64 4.94 2.26
C ASN A 33 16.24 4.32 1.97
N TYR A 34 15.33 5.11 1.41
CA TYR A 34 13.92 4.76 1.16
C TYR A 34 13.71 3.32 0.66
N LYS A 35 12.74 2.63 1.27
CA LYS A 35 12.31 1.28 0.91
C LYS A 35 10.86 1.27 0.48
N ILE A 36 10.53 0.42 -0.51
CA ILE A 36 9.13 0.22 -0.90
C ILE A 36 8.39 -0.47 0.24
N ASP A 37 7.36 0.19 0.75
CA ASP A 37 6.47 -0.38 1.76
C ASP A 37 5.41 -1.23 1.10
N TYR A 38 4.67 -0.68 0.15
CA TYR A 38 3.64 -1.43 -0.55
C TYR A 38 3.30 -0.83 -1.91
N LEU A 39 2.62 -1.64 -2.73
CA LEU A 39 2.11 -1.25 -4.04
C LEU A 39 0.61 -1.51 -4.13
N LEU A 40 -0.13 -0.48 -4.52
CA LEU A 40 -1.53 -0.57 -4.92
C LEU A 40 -1.62 -0.65 -6.44
N VAL A 41 -2.44 -1.57 -6.94
CA VAL A 41 -2.62 -1.79 -8.38
C VAL A 41 -4.09 -1.77 -8.76
N LYS A 42 -4.42 -1.14 -9.88
CA LYS A 42 -5.76 -1.14 -10.47
C LYS A 42 -5.66 -1.28 -11.98
N GLY A 43 -6.62 -1.96 -12.60
CA GLY A 43 -6.56 -2.28 -14.04
C GLY A 43 -5.81 -3.59 -14.34
N GLY A 44 -5.64 -3.92 -15.62
CA GLY A 44 -5.15 -5.24 -16.05
C GLY A 44 -5.08 -5.41 -17.58
N LYS A 45 -5.10 -6.65 -18.09
CA LYS A 45 -4.83 -6.98 -19.51
C LYS A 45 -5.65 -6.20 -20.56
N SER A 46 -6.79 -5.63 -20.20
CA SER A 46 -7.72 -4.91 -21.08
C SER A 46 -7.92 -3.43 -20.72
N ALA A 47 -7.24 -2.91 -19.70
CA ALA A 47 -7.33 -1.51 -19.25
C ALA A 47 -5.93 -0.96 -18.95
N SER A 48 -5.76 0.37 -18.93
CA SER A 48 -4.50 0.95 -18.45
C SER A 48 -4.24 0.48 -17.01
N GLU A 49 -3.07 -0.13 -16.78
CA GLU A 49 -2.61 -0.51 -15.45
C GLU A 49 -2.21 0.77 -14.72
N ASP A 50 -2.80 1.02 -13.55
CA ASP A 50 -2.42 2.08 -12.63
C ASP A 50 -1.72 1.46 -11.42
N VAL A 51 -0.63 2.07 -11.00
CA VAL A 51 0.21 1.60 -9.89
C VAL A 51 0.56 2.80 -9.03
N ILE A 52 0.27 2.69 -7.74
CA ILE A 52 0.70 3.64 -6.72
C ILE A 52 1.69 2.90 -5.82
N ALA A 53 2.85 3.51 -5.62
CA ALA A 53 3.90 3.01 -4.76
C ALA A 53 4.04 3.93 -3.55
N TYR A 54 4.18 3.31 -2.39
CA TYR A 54 4.53 3.97 -1.13
C TYR A 54 5.89 3.46 -0.69
N ALA A 55 6.73 4.38 -0.24
CA ALA A 55 8.05 4.11 0.28
C ALA A 55 8.34 4.98 1.49
N SER A 56 9.15 4.49 2.42
CA SER A 56 9.53 5.23 3.62
C SER A 56 11.02 5.21 3.88
N TYR A 57 11.50 6.29 4.49
CA TYR A 57 12.83 6.47 5.05
C TYR A 57 12.69 7.21 6.37
N GLU A 58 13.07 6.58 7.48
CA GLU A 58 12.82 7.12 8.83
C GLU A 58 11.33 7.52 9.00
N ASP A 59 11.06 8.77 9.37
CA ASP A 59 9.71 9.31 9.55
C ASP A 59 9.12 9.90 8.24
N GLU A 60 9.86 9.85 7.14
CA GLU A 60 9.43 10.37 5.85
C GLU A 60 8.76 9.29 5.01
N MET A 61 7.65 9.64 4.38
CA MET A 61 6.95 8.78 3.43
C MET A 61 6.85 9.47 2.07
N LEU A 62 7.11 8.70 1.03
CA LEU A 62 7.04 9.09 -0.36
C LEU A 62 5.96 8.27 -1.07
N ARG A 63 4.97 8.96 -1.64
CA ARG A 63 3.97 8.38 -2.54
C ARG A 63 4.25 8.76 -3.99
N PHE A 64 4.21 7.79 -4.89
CA PHE A 64 4.48 8.02 -6.32
C PHE A 64 3.84 7.01 -7.26
N ARG A 65 3.82 7.32 -8.55
CA ARG A 65 3.19 6.50 -9.59
C ARG A 65 4.20 6.01 -10.63
N PRO A 66 4.74 4.79 -10.49
CA PRO A 66 5.86 4.33 -11.32
C PRO A 66 5.55 4.12 -12.81
N LEU A 67 4.28 4.19 -13.22
CA LEU A 67 3.85 4.10 -14.62
C LEU A 67 3.55 5.46 -15.26
N GLU A 68 3.53 6.55 -14.48
CA GLU A 68 3.34 7.89 -15.04
C GLU A 68 4.68 8.45 -15.56
N GLU A 69 4.62 9.17 -16.67
CA GLU A 69 5.79 9.84 -17.24
C GLU A 69 6.29 10.96 -16.31
N LYS A 70 7.61 11.19 -16.32
CA LYS A 70 8.32 12.14 -15.43
C LYS A 70 7.75 13.57 -15.42
N ASP A 71 7.05 13.98 -16.48
CA ASP A 71 6.50 15.33 -16.63
C ASP A 71 5.19 15.57 -15.87
N LYS A 72 4.68 14.56 -15.15
CA LYS A 72 3.61 14.71 -14.16
C LYS A 72 4.21 14.54 -12.76
N PRO A 73 4.63 15.63 -12.09
CA PRO A 73 5.11 15.52 -10.73
C PRO A 73 3.93 15.12 -9.83
N PHE A 74 3.88 13.83 -9.50
CA PHE A 74 3.13 13.33 -8.36
C PHE A 74 4.14 12.70 -7.40
N TRP A 75 4.83 13.59 -6.68
CA TRP A 75 5.66 13.28 -5.54
C TRP A 75 5.03 14.06 -4.39
N ASP A 76 4.42 13.33 -3.47
CA ASP A 76 3.89 13.92 -2.25
C ASP A 76 4.78 13.44 -1.11
N SER A 77 5.65 14.34 -0.65
CA SER A 77 6.57 14.11 0.47
C SER A 77 6.02 14.69 1.77
N SER A 78 4.72 15.02 1.86
CA SER A 78 4.17 15.57 3.12
C SER A 78 2.70 15.24 3.34
N ALA A 79 2.46 14.16 4.08
CA ALA A 79 1.52 14.08 5.19
C ALA A 79 1.74 12.72 5.86
N LYS A 80 1.52 12.65 7.18
CA LYS A 80 1.51 11.39 7.92
C LYS A 80 0.68 10.36 7.16
N PHE A 81 1.21 9.15 7.01
CA PHE A 81 0.45 8.03 6.46
C PHE A 81 -0.88 7.91 7.20
N ASP A 82 -1.98 7.99 6.46
CA ASP A 82 -3.32 7.77 7.01
C ASP A 82 -3.81 6.42 6.47
N THR A 83 -3.85 5.41 7.33
CA THR A 83 -4.25 4.05 6.94
C THR A 83 -5.65 4.00 6.30
N GLU A 84 -6.57 4.89 6.69
CA GLU A 84 -7.88 4.95 6.05
C GLU A 84 -7.80 5.53 4.63
N ILE A 85 -7.15 6.70 4.49
CA ILE A 85 -7.10 7.44 3.21
C ILE A 85 -6.14 6.78 2.21
N ASP A 86 -4.93 6.43 2.65
CA ASP A 86 -3.86 5.95 1.79
C ASP A 86 -3.92 4.45 1.48
N LEU A 87 -4.67 3.67 2.27
CA LEU A 87 -4.82 2.22 2.04
C LEU A 87 -6.28 1.80 1.86
N PHE A 88 -7.14 1.99 2.86
CA PHE A 88 -8.48 1.39 2.83
C PHE A 88 -9.38 2.00 1.77
N GLN A 89 -9.39 3.32 1.61
CA GLN A 89 -10.19 3.99 0.56
C GLN A 89 -9.80 3.48 -0.83
N TYR A 90 -8.51 3.39 -1.15
CA TYR A 90 -8.06 2.85 -2.44
C TYR A 90 -8.51 1.40 -2.65
N LEU A 91 -8.42 0.56 -1.61
CA LEU A 91 -8.91 -0.82 -1.69
C LEU A 91 -10.43 -0.86 -1.93
N GLU A 92 -11.22 0.02 -1.31
CA GLU A 92 -12.66 0.15 -1.60
C GLU A 92 -12.92 0.54 -3.04
N GLU A 93 -12.15 1.50 -3.56
CA GLU A 93 -12.26 2.04 -4.91
C GLU A 93 -11.75 1.10 -6.02
N GLY A 94 -11.34 -0.12 -5.66
CA GLY A 94 -11.03 -1.19 -6.59
C GLY A 94 -9.55 -1.34 -6.92
N TYR A 95 -8.67 -0.72 -6.12
CA TYR A 95 -7.26 -1.16 -6.11
C TYR A 95 -7.13 -2.49 -5.35
N SER A 96 -6.03 -3.17 -5.61
CA SER A 96 -5.60 -4.37 -4.89
C SER A 96 -4.16 -4.19 -4.42
N LEU A 97 -3.80 -4.81 -3.29
CA LEU A 97 -2.41 -4.87 -2.86
C LEU A 97 -1.63 -5.89 -3.70
N ALA A 98 -0.55 -5.46 -4.34
CA ALA A 98 0.37 -6.37 -5.01
C ALA A 98 1.33 -7.05 -4.01
N GLY A 99 1.75 -6.31 -2.99
CA GLY A 99 2.64 -6.71 -1.92
C GLY A 99 2.75 -5.59 -0.87
N MET A 100 3.18 -5.94 0.34
CA MET A 100 3.44 -5.01 1.45
C MET A 100 4.57 -5.57 2.33
N SER A 101 5.42 -4.69 2.89
CA SER A 101 6.53 -5.02 3.77
C SER A 101 6.02 -5.50 5.14
N PRO A 102 6.79 -6.33 5.86
CA PRO A 102 6.43 -6.72 7.23
C PRO A 102 6.24 -5.53 8.16
N ASP A 103 7.12 -4.52 8.09
CA ASP A 103 7.04 -3.33 8.94
C ASP A 103 5.79 -2.48 8.64
N CYS A 104 5.39 -2.36 7.37
CA CYS A 104 4.15 -1.68 7.03
C CYS A 104 2.91 -2.48 7.48
N HIS A 105 2.95 -3.81 7.39
CA HIS A 105 1.90 -4.66 7.98
C HIS A 105 1.80 -4.46 9.50
N TYR A 106 2.92 -4.36 10.21
CA TYR A 106 2.98 -4.05 11.64
C TYR A 106 2.24 -2.75 11.95
N CYS A 107 2.55 -1.66 11.24
CA CYS A 107 1.90 -0.36 11.45
C CYS A 107 0.38 -0.42 11.19
N VAL A 108 -0.03 -1.02 10.07
CA VAL A 108 -1.47 -1.16 9.75
C VAL A 108 -2.20 -2.01 10.80
N TRP A 109 -1.55 -3.02 11.38
CA TRP A 109 -2.15 -3.85 12.43
C TRP A 109 -2.30 -3.10 13.75
N LEU A 110 -1.36 -2.22 14.11
CA LEU A 110 -1.51 -1.33 15.27
C LEU A 110 -2.70 -0.38 15.06
N ASP A 111 -2.76 0.26 13.89
CA ASP A 111 -3.81 1.19 13.53
C ASP A 111 -5.20 0.54 13.58
N ILE A 112 -5.36 -0.66 13.01
CA ILE A 112 -6.63 -1.41 13.08
C ILE A 112 -6.96 -1.76 14.53
N ALA A 113 -5.99 -2.24 15.31
CA ALA A 113 -6.24 -2.60 16.71
C ALA A 113 -6.81 -1.43 17.52
N GLU A 114 -6.34 -0.22 17.25
CA GLU A 114 -6.75 0.99 17.97
C GLU A 114 -8.02 1.63 17.40
N TYR A 115 -8.17 1.69 16.07
CA TYR A 115 -9.16 2.55 15.41
C TYR A 115 -10.17 1.84 14.49
N HIS A 116 -10.20 0.50 14.43
CA HIS A 116 -11.06 -0.24 13.47
C HIS A 116 -12.54 0.16 13.46
N CYS A 117 -13.11 0.56 14.60
CA CYS A 117 -14.51 1.00 14.68
C CYS A 117 -14.76 2.41 14.12
N GLU A 118 -13.71 3.21 13.94
CA GLU A 118 -13.79 4.62 13.55
C GLU A 118 -13.67 4.81 12.03
N TYR A 119 -13.05 3.86 11.33
CA TYR A 119 -12.89 3.94 9.88
C TYR A 119 -14.24 3.96 9.16
N LYS A 120 -14.38 4.88 8.20
CA LYS A 120 -15.52 4.90 7.28
C LYS A 120 -15.35 3.86 6.18
N SER A 121 -14.11 3.62 5.75
CA SER A 121 -13.77 2.62 4.73
C SER A 121 -13.67 1.17 5.25
N GLN A 122 -14.76 0.70 5.88
CA GLN A 122 -14.85 -0.65 6.46
C GLN A 122 -14.66 -1.77 5.42
N ASN A 123 -15.16 -1.61 4.20
CA ASN A 123 -14.97 -2.63 3.16
C ASN A 123 -13.51 -2.67 2.68
N GLY A 124 -12.81 -1.54 2.75
CA GLY A 124 -11.40 -1.41 2.42
C GLY A 124 -10.53 -2.15 3.42
N MET A 125 -10.82 -1.96 4.71
CA MET A 125 -10.22 -2.72 5.79
C MET A 125 -10.47 -4.23 5.61
N GLN A 126 -11.69 -4.65 5.29
CA GLN A 126 -12.00 -6.07 5.06
C GLN A 126 -11.28 -6.66 3.83
N LYS A 127 -11.06 -5.87 2.76
CA LYS A 127 -10.22 -6.27 1.63
C LYS A 127 -8.75 -6.42 2.02
N TYR A 128 -8.24 -5.56 2.91
CA TYR A 128 -6.90 -5.70 3.48
C TYR A 128 -6.77 -6.98 4.32
N LEU A 129 -7.75 -7.28 5.17
CA LEU A 129 -7.76 -8.52 5.96
C LEU A 129 -7.90 -9.77 5.07
N ASP A 130 -8.67 -9.71 3.99
CA ASP A 130 -8.71 -10.78 2.97
C ASP A 130 -7.33 -11.00 2.33
N TYR A 131 -6.64 -9.92 1.99
CA TYR A 131 -5.26 -9.98 1.50
C TYR A 131 -4.34 -10.65 2.52
N CYS A 132 -4.41 -10.26 3.80
CA CYS A 132 -3.62 -10.86 4.87
C CYS A 132 -3.86 -12.38 4.95
N LYS A 133 -5.13 -12.80 4.97
CA LYS A 133 -5.51 -14.21 5.01
C LYS A 133 -4.97 -15.00 3.82
N ARG A 134 -5.07 -14.46 2.60
CA ARG A 134 -4.64 -15.14 1.36
C ARG A 134 -3.12 -15.24 1.23
N ASN A 135 -2.38 -14.31 1.83
CA ASN A 135 -0.92 -14.26 1.76
C ASN A 135 -0.23 -14.76 3.04
N GLY A 136 -1.00 -15.34 3.98
CA GLY A 136 -0.46 -15.90 5.22
C GLY A 136 0.19 -14.85 6.12
N ILE A 137 -0.40 -13.65 6.20
CA ILE A 137 -0.05 -12.62 7.18
C ILE A 137 -0.85 -12.93 8.43
N THR A 138 -0.17 -13.36 9.49
CA THR A 138 -0.75 -13.76 10.78
C THR A 138 -0.04 -13.04 11.91
N LYS A 139 -0.68 -12.97 13.09
CA LYS A 139 -0.04 -12.41 14.29
C LYS A 139 1.31 -13.06 14.56
N ASP A 140 1.38 -14.39 14.54
CA ASP A 140 2.63 -15.14 14.79
C ASP A 140 3.74 -14.82 13.77
N ARG A 141 3.37 -14.62 12.51
CA ARG A 141 4.33 -14.25 11.48
C ARG A 141 4.89 -12.85 11.72
N LEU A 142 4.02 -11.87 12.01
CA LEU A 142 4.44 -10.51 12.33
C LEU A 142 5.25 -10.46 13.63
N ALA A 143 4.86 -11.22 14.65
CA ALA A 143 5.63 -11.35 15.89
C ALA A 143 7.06 -11.84 15.62
N LYS A 144 7.23 -12.76 14.67
CA LYS A 144 8.56 -13.29 14.30
C LYS A 144 9.37 -12.34 13.42
N GLU A 145 8.71 -11.60 12.53
CA GLU A 145 9.38 -10.76 11.52
C GLU A 145 9.66 -9.33 12.04
N THR A 146 8.85 -8.83 12.98
CA THR A 146 8.85 -7.42 13.40
C THR A 146 8.62 -7.23 14.91
N ASP A 147 8.66 -8.30 15.72
CA ASP A 147 8.35 -8.26 17.16
C ASP A 147 6.94 -7.73 17.53
N TYR A 148 5.97 -7.86 16.61
CA TYR A 148 4.56 -7.48 16.87
C TYR A 148 3.95 -8.26 18.05
N ASP A 149 3.42 -7.54 19.04
CA ASP A 149 2.77 -8.13 20.23
C ASP A 149 1.29 -7.74 20.40
N GLY A 150 0.77 -6.86 19.53
CA GLY A 150 -0.57 -6.29 19.57
C GLY A 150 -1.73 -7.26 19.30
N MET A 151 -2.92 -6.73 19.02
CA MET A 151 -4.12 -7.53 18.78
C MET A 151 -3.97 -8.46 17.57
N ASP A 152 -4.51 -9.67 17.63
CA ASP A 152 -4.71 -10.44 16.40
C ASP A 152 -5.88 -9.85 15.61
N VAL A 153 -5.61 -8.89 14.74
CA VAL A 153 -6.65 -8.17 13.98
C VAL A 153 -7.42 -9.09 13.03
N MET A 154 -6.91 -10.30 12.74
CA MET A 154 -7.61 -11.28 11.93
C MET A 154 -8.89 -11.81 12.60
N THR A 155 -9.08 -11.60 13.91
CA THR A 155 -10.36 -11.87 14.58
C THR A 155 -11.49 -10.97 14.09
N LEU A 156 -11.16 -9.84 13.45
CA LEU A 156 -12.11 -8.89 12.87
C LEU A 156 -12.48 -9.22 11.41
N TYR A 157 -11.87 -10.24 10.81
CA TYR A 157 -12.08 -10.56 9.40
C TYR A 157 -13.47 -11.18 9.16
N ASP A 158 -14.26 -10.51 8.34
CA ASP A 158 -15.53 -10.98 7.80
C ASP A 158 -15.40 -11.25 6.30
N ARG A 159 -15.49 -12.53 5.95
CA ARG A 159 -15.38 -13.01 4.57
C ARG A 159 -16.49 -12.50 3.66
N GLU A 160 -17.71 -12.31 4.17
CA GLU A 160 -18.84 -11.89 3.34
C GLU A 160 -18.79 -10.37 3.09
N ALA A 161 -18.34 -9.60 4.07
CA ALA A 161 -18.04 -8.17 3.88
C ALA A 161 -16.94 -7.96 2.83
N ALA A 162 -15.87 -8.79 2.85
CA ALA A 162 -14.79 -8.69 1.87
C ALA A 162 -15.23 -8.96 0.40
N LYS A 163 -16.32 -9.70 0.19
CA LYS A 163 -16.84 -10.05 -1.15
C LYS A 163 -17.87 -9.07 -1.72
N THR A 164 -18.59 -8.34 -0.87
CA THR A 164 -19.81 -7.61 -1.28
C THR A 164 -19.55 -6.19 -1.83
N ALA A 165 -18.30 -5.75 -1.94
CA ALA A 165 -17.99 -4.43 -2.48
C ALA A 165 -18.30 -4.34 -3.99
N PRO A 166 -19.08 -3.34 -4.44
CA PRO A 166 -19.43 -3.20 -5.84
C PRO A 166 -18.20 -2.82 -6.67
N GLU A 167 -17.84 -3.66 -7.64
CA GLU A 167 -17.11 -3.20 -8.82
C GLU A 167 -17.99 -2.12 -9.48
N LYS A 168 -17.74 -0.83 -9.21
CA LYS A 168 -18.38 0.25 -9.97
C LYS A 168 -17.98 0.06 -11.43
N LYS A 169 -18.88 -0.55 -12.20
CA LYS A 169 -18.81 -0.55 -13.66
C LYS A 169 -18.66 0.91 -14.11
N PRO A 170 -17.79 1.21 -15.09
CA PRO A 170 -17.72 2.56 -15.63
C PRO A 170 -19.12 2.93 -16.12
N LYS A 171 -19.66 4.02 -15.59
CA LYS A 171 -20.87 4.62 -16.18
C LYS A 171 -20.44 5.09 -17.56
N ASP A 172 -21.02 4.48 -18.58
CA ASP A 172 -21.01 5.01 -19.94
C ASP A 172 -21.49 6.47 -19.84
N PHE A 173 -20.59 7.41 -20.14
CA PHE A 173 -20.98 8.77 -20.43
C PHE A 173 -21.67 8.74 -21.79
N GLU A 174 -22.99 8.54 -21.77
CA GLU A 174 -23.83 8.87 -22.92
C GLU A 174 -23.78 10.39 -23.16
N ARG A 175 -23.75 10.69 -24.45
CA ARG A 175 -23.28 11.92 -25.10
C ARG A 175 -24.41 12.90 -25.34
#